data_AF-A0A846PQG9-F1
#
_entry.id   AF-A0A846PQG9-F1
#
_cell.length_a   1.000
_cell.length_b   1.000
_cell.length_c   1.000
_cell.angle_alpha   90.00
_cell.angle_beta   90.00
_cell.angle_gamma   90.00
#
_symmetry.space_group_name_H-M   'P 1'
#
loop_
_entity.id
_entity.type
_entity.pdbx_description
1 polymer ?
#
loop_
_entity_poly.entity_id
_entity_poly.type
_entity_poly.pdbx_seq_one_letter_code
_entity_poly.pdbx_strand_id
1 'polypeptide(L)'
;MEICDEIKNKQDQGEIYLITCIINNKKYIGQAYSYQKNGLKHGALKRFKNHISQSKGKNWNKKCRALYSAMRKYGEEKFTVKILKIVRKNKMDDCEKQFIKQYNTLCPNGYNLTEGGSNGRRCEDTCKKISEGLKGHKISDKTRKKISESLQGSKHPNWGKKHKPETLKRMSEKQKGEKHPMYGKTHTMESRKKISNSGRKYNINDNLPMYLVRYNSKKDSGYRVSYYVNNKKKEKTFTHKALTLQEKLEKALEFHRKIYSV
;
A
#
# COMPACT_ATOMS: atom_id res chain seq x y z
N MET A 1 -43.65 -12.75 -21.56
CA MET A 1 -43.59 -13.29 -20.19
C MET A 1 -42.91 -14.65 -20.30
N GLU A 2 -41.58 -14.67 -20.37
CA GLU A 2 -40.81 -15.87 -20.70
C GLU A 2 -40.71 -16.78 -19.48
N ILE A 3 -41.29 -17.98 -19.62
CA ILE A 3 -41.28 -19.05 -18.64
C ILE A 3 -39.90 -19.72 -18.68
N CYS A 4 -39.18 -19.54 -17.57
CA CYS A 4 -38.29 -20.50 -16.92
C CYS A 4 -37.64 -21.58 -17.80
N ASP A 5 -36.38 -21.35 -18.18
CA ASP A 5 -35.40 -22.41 -18.38
C ASP A 5 -35.46 -23.40 -17.19
N GLU A 6 -35.98 -24.61 -17.41
CA GLU A 6 -35.93 -25.70 -16.45
C GLU A 6 -34.48 -26.04 -16.09
N ILE A 7 -34.10 -25.74 -14.86
CA ILE A 7 -32.78 -26.06 -14.32
C ILE A 7 -32.75 -27.56 -14.01
N LYS A 8 -32.27 -28.37 -14.98
CA LYS A 8 -32.13 -29.83 -14.88
C LYS A 8 -31.21 -30.34 -13.76
N ASN A 9 -30.44 -29.47 -13.09
CA ASN A 9 -29.59 -29.87 -11.97
C ASN A 9 -29.76 -28.93 -10.76
N LYS A 10 -30.50 -29.38 -9.74
CA LYS A 10 -30.77 -28.61 -8.51
C LYS A 10 -29.49 -28.21 -7.76
N GLN A 11 -28.37 -28.90 -7.97
CA GLN A 11 -27.09 -28.60 -7.32
C GLN A 11 -26.38 -27.35 -7.88
N ASP A 12 -26.79 -26.83 -9.04
CA ASP A 12 -26.16 -25.66 -9.67
C ASP A 12 -26.91 -24.34 -9.38
N GLN A 13 -27.79 -24.35 -8.37
CA GLN A 13 -28.59 -23.21 -7.95
C GLN A 13 -28.03 -22.53 -6.70
N GLY A 14 -28.15 -21.22 -6.67
CA GLY A 14 -27.85 -20.37 -5.53
C GLY A 14 -29.00 -19.43 -5.19
N GLU A 15 -29.16 -19.17 -3.91
CA GLU A 15 -30.11 -18.22 -3.35
C GLU A 15 -29.38 -16.92 -2.99
N ILE A 16 -29.86 -15.82 -3.55
CA ILE A 16 -29.55 -14.47 -3.08
C ILE A 16 -30.59 -14.09 -2.04
N TYR A 17 -30.13 -13.64 -0.87
CA TYR A 17 -30.99 -13.34 0.26
C TYR A 17 -30.67 -11.99 0.88
N LEU A 18 -31.69 -11.42 1.53
CA LEU A 18 -31.67 -10.19 2.27
C LEU A 18 -31.87 -10.48 3.75
N ILE A 19 -30.95 -10.04 4.60
CA ILE A 19 -31.14 -9.98 6.04
C ILE A 19 -31.45 -8.53 6.42
N THR A 20 -32.51 -8.32 7.20
CA THR A 20 -32.89 -6.99 7.71
C THR A 20 -32.84 -6.98 9.23
N CYS A 21 -32.18 -5.97 9.81
CA CYS A 21 -32.25 -5.70 11.24
C CYS A 21 -33.45 -4.79 11.52
N ILE A 22 -34.39 -5.25 12.32
CA ILE A 22 -35.63 -4.49 12.58
C ILE A 22 -35.43 -3.27 13.48
N ILE A 23 -34.32 -3.21 14.23
CA ILE A 23 -34.03 -2.10 15.16
C ILE A 23 -33.57 -0.84 14.43
N ASN A 24 -32.77 -0.98 13.38
CA ASN A 24 -32.16 0.15 12.67
C ASN A 24 -32.42 0.15 11.16
N ASN A 25 -33.25 -0.77 10.67
CA ASN A 25 -33.61 -0.96 9.26
C ASN A 25 -32.44 -1.20 8.29
N LYS A 26 -31.23 -1.44 8.82
CA LYS A 26 -30.05 -1.77 8.02
C LYS A 26 -30.17 -3.17 7.46
N LYS A 27 -29.62 -3.32 6.26
CA LYS A 27 -29.78 -4.50 5.42
C LYS A 27 -28.44 -5.15 5.12
N TYR A 28 -28.47 -6.44 4.83
CA TYR A 28 -27.34 -7.23 4.35
C TYR A 28 -27.80 -8.09 3.18
N ILE A 29 -27.07 -8.04 2.07
CA ILE A 29 -27.24 -8.98 0.98
C ILE A 29 -26.17 -10.06 1.08
N GLY A 30 -26.56 -11.30 0.92
CA GLY A 30 -25.62 -12.41 0.79
C GLY A 30 -26.11 -13.45 -0.20
N GLN A 31 -25.22 -14.40 -0.47
CA GLN A 31 -25.49 -15.52 -1.35
C GLN A 31 -25.16 -16.85 -0.68
N ALA A 32 -25.91 -17.89 -1.02
CA ALA A 32 -25.69 -19.26 -0.57
C ALA A 32 -26.05 -20.26 -1.67
N TYR A 33 -25.28 -21.34 -1.79
CA TYR A 33 -25.73 -22.47 -2.62
C TYR A 33 -27.01 -23.06 -2.02
N SER A 34 -28.01 -23.33 -2.87
CA SER A 34 -29.29 -23.91 -2.44
C SER A 34 -29.09 -25.30 -1.85
N TYR A 35 -28.12 -26.06 -2.38
CA TYR A 35 -27.80 -27.42 -1.94
C TYR A 35 -26.30 -27.58 -1.71
N GLN A 36 -25.95 -28.48 -0.78
CA GLN A 36 -24.58 -28.92 -0.55
C GLN A 36 -24.18 -30.00 -1.56
N LYS A 37 -22.89 -30.33 -1.65
CA LYS A 37 -22.36 -31.38 -2.54
C LYS A 37 -23.01 -32.75 -2.32
N ASN A 38 -23.43 -33.05 -1.09
CA ASN A 38 -24.12 -34.29 -0.72
C ASN A 38 -25.64 -34.24 -0.95
N GLY A 39 -26.15 -33.21 -1.64
CA GLY A 39 -27.58 -33.07 -1.95
C GLY A 39 -28.45 -32.49 -0.83
N LEU A 40 -27.90 -32.21 0.37
CA LEU A 40 -28.67 -31.62 1.46
C LEU A 40 -29.00 -30.16 1.18
N LYS A 41 -30.24 -29.75 1.48
CA LYS A 41 -30.68 -28.36 1.35
C LYS A 41 -29.91 -27.47 2.34
N HIS A 42 -29.34 -26.39 1.83
CA HIS A 42 -28.62 -25.38 2.60
C HIS A 42 -29.34 -24.04 2.48
N GLY A 43 -29.17 -23.37 1.35
CA GLY A 43 -29.85 -22.12 1.03
C GLY A 43 -29.60 -21.00 2.03
N ALA A 44 -30.41 -19.96 1.93
CA ALA A 44 -30.33 -18.75 2.72
C ALA A 44 -30.54 -19.00 4.22
N LEU A 45 -31.51 -19.86 4.58
CA LEU A 45 -31.87 -20.13 5.98
C LEU A 45 -30.73 -20.82 6.73
N LYS A 46 -30.12 -21.85 6.15
CA LYS A 46 -28.97 -22.52 6.79
C LYS A 46 -27.76 -21.60 6.83
N ARG A 47 -27.55 -20.79 5.78
CA ARG A 47 -26.48 -19.78 5.77
C ARG A 47 -26.66 -18.71 6.85
N PHE A 48 -27.90 -18.32 7.13
CA PHE A 48 -28.25 -17.40 8.21
C PHE A 48 -27.97 -18.00 9.59
N LYS A 49 -28.37 -19.25 9.85
CA LYS A 49 -27.98 -19.99 11.08
C LYS A 49 -26.46 -20.05 11.25
N ASN A 50 -25.73 -20.25 10.15
CA ASN A 50 -24.27 -20.22 10.16
C ASN A 50 -23.72 -18.82 10.50
N HIS A 51 -24.33 -17.74 10.02
CA HIS A 51 -23.94 -16.37 10.43
C HIS A 51 -24.14 -16.16 11.92
N ILE A 52 -25.26 -16.61 12.48
CA ILE A 52 -25.56 -16.53 13.91
C ILE A 52 -24.47 -17.27 14.72
N SER A 53 -24.21 -18.54 14.38
CA SER A 53 -23.17 -19.34 15.05
C SER A 53 -21.79 -18.70 14.95
N GLN A 54 -21.40 -18.22 13.76
CA GLN A 54 -20.12 -17.54 13.54
C GLN A 54 -20.02 -16.19 14.27
N SER A 55 -21.14 -15.54 14.56
CA SER A 55 -21.14 -14.30 15.35
C SER A 55 -20.78 -14.53 16.82
N LYS A 56 -21.06 -15.74 17.34
CA LYS A 56 -20.82 -16.17 18.73
C LYS A 56 -19.50 -16.92 18.93
N GLY A 57 -18.96 -17.55 17.88
CA GLY A 57 -17.76 -18.41 17.97
C GLY A 57 -16.42 -17.67 18.13
N LYS A 58 -15.42 -18.36 18.70
CA LYS A 58 -14.05 -17.85 18.91
C LYS A 58 -13.26 -17.68 17.60
N ASN A 59 -13.50 -18.55 16.60
CA ASN A 59 -12.87 -18.48 15.26
C ASN A 59 -13.73 -17.68 14.26
N TRP A 60 -13.84 -16.37 14.49
CA TRP A 60 -14.69 -15.51 13.70
C TRP A 60 -14.16 -15.24 12.29
N ASN A 61 -15.02 -15.45 11.29
CA ASN A 61 -14.73 -15.04 9.92
C ASN A 61 -14.87 -13.52 9.80
N LYS A 62 -13.76 -12.83 9.49
CA LYS A 62 -13.71 -11.36 9.40
C LYS A 62 -14.57 -10.77 8.26
N LYS A 63 -15.05 -11.60 7.31
CA LYS A 63 -15.81 -11.14 6.12
C LYS A 63 -17.11 -10.42 6.46
N CYS A 64 -17.84 -10.84 7.51
CA CYS A 64 -19.16 -10.30 7.85
C CYS A 64 -19.15 -9.58 9.21
N ARG A 65 -18.03 -8.94 9.57
CA ARG A 65 -17.82 -8.32 10.89
C ARG A 65 -18.93 -7.34 11.28
N ALA A 66 -19.40 -6.49 10.35
CA ALA A 66 -20.46 -5.52 10.65
C ALA A 66 -21.79 -6.20 11.02
N LEU A 67 -22.19 -7.22 10.25
CA LEU A 67 -23.37 -8.04 10.55
C LEU A 67 -23.23 -8.75 11.90
N TYR A 68 -22.06 -9.34 12.18
CA TYR A 68 -21.82 -10.08 13.43
C TYR A 68 -21.83 -9.18 14.67
N SER A 69 -21.24 -7.99 14.57
CA SER A 69 -21.32 -7.02 15.66
C SER A 69 -22.75 -6.59 15.92
N ALA A 70 -23.57 -6.43 14.87
CA ALA A 70 -24.97 -6.08 15.03
C ALA A 70 -25.79 -7.22 15.65
N MET A 71 -25.58 -8.48 15.23
CA MET A 71 -26.22 -9.65 15.84
C MET A 71 -25.89 -9.78 17.33
N ARG A 72 -24.63 -9.57 17.73
CA ARG A 72 -24.24 -9.58 19.14
C ARG A 72 -24.82 -8.40 19.93
N LYS A 73 -24.96 -7.23 19.30
CA LYS A 73 -25.45 -6.02 19.96
C LYS A 73 -26.97 -6.06 20.17
N TYR A 74 -27.72 -6.50 19.17
CA TYR A 74 -29.18 -6.39 19.15
C TYR A 74 -29.91 -7.70 19.43
N GLY A 75 -29.22 -8.85 19.39
CA GLY A 75 -29.85 -10.16 19.43
C GLY A 75 -30.19 -10.68 18.04
N GLU A 76 -30.13 -12.00 17.86
CA GLU A 76 -30.38 -12.66 16.57
C GLU A 76 -31.86 -12.66 16.17
N GLU A 77 -32.75 -12.61 17.15
CA GLU A 77 -34.21 -12.50 16.99
C GLU A 77 -34.65 -11.18 16.35
N LYS A 78 -33.77 -10.17 16.35
CA LYS A 78 -34.01 -8.88 15.69
C LYS A 78 -33.62 -8.87 14.21
N PHE A 79 -33.28 -10.02 13.63
CA PHE A 79 -32.91 -10.15 12.23
C PHE A 79 -33.87 -11.08 11.49
N THR A 80 -34.41 -10.58 10.39
CA THR A 80 -35.26 -11.35 9.48
C THR A 80 -34.50 -11.67 8.20
N VAL A 81 -34.78 -12.84 7.60
CA VAL A 81 -34.16 -13.27 6.34
C VAL A 81 -35.22 -13.51 5.27
N LYS A 82 -35.01 -12.95 4.08
CA LYS A 82 -35.89 -13.09 2.90
C LYS A 82 -35.07 -13.53 1.70
N ILE A 83 -35.49 -14.57 1.00
CA ILE A 83 -34.91 -14.97 -0.29
C ILE A 83 -35.40 -13.95 -1.34
N LEU A 84 -34.48 -13.34 -2.07
CA LEU A 84 -34.78 -12.36 -3.11
C LEU A 84 -34.85 -13.00 -4.49
N LYS A 85 -33.88 -13.88 -4.80
CA LYS A 85 -33.76 -14.49 -6.12
C LYS A 85 -33.03 -15.83 -6.04
N ILE A 86 -33.49 -16.80 -6.82
CA ILE A 86 -32.76 -18.05 -7.08
C ILE A 86 -32.13 -17.93 -8.46
N VAL A 87 -30.84 -18.19 -8.56
CA VAL A 87 -30.05 -18.03 -9.79
C VAL A 87 -29.12 -19.20 -9.99
N ARG A 88 -28.65 -19.41 -11.23
CA ARG A 88 -27.55 -20.34 -11.50
C ARG A 88 -26.26 -19.83 -10.84
N LYS A 89 -25.38 -20.76 -10.45
CA LYS A 89 -24.11 -20.50 -9.77
C LYS A 89 -23.26 -19.42 -10.44
N ASN A 90 -23.15 -19.46 -11.77
CA ASN A 90 -22.36 -18.52 -12.55
C ASN A 90 -22.90 -17.07 -12.54
N LYS A 91 -24.16 -16.86 -12.10
CA LYS A 91 -24.80 -15.53 -12.01
C LYS A 91 -24.93 -15.03 -10.57
N MET A 92 -24.50 -15.81 -9.56
CA MET A 92 -24.63 -15.44 -8.16
C MET A 92 -23.90 -14.15 -7.83
N ASP A 93 -22.61 -14.06 -8.16
CA ASP A 93 -21.77 -12.90 -7.83
C ASP A 93 -22.32 -11.61 -8.47
N ASP A 94 -22.81 -11.67 -9.71
CA ASP A 94 -23.36 -10.51 -10.40
C ASP A 94 -24.70 -10.07 -9.80
N CYS A 95 -25.56 -11.03 -9.46
CA CYS A 95 -26.83 -10.72 -8.77
C CYS A 95 -26.60 -10.16 -7.37
N GLU A 96 -25.64 -10.70 -6.62
CA GLU A 96 -25.26 -10.18 -5.30
C GLU A 96 -24.85 -8.72 -5.39
N LYS A 97 -23.95 -8.37 -6.31
CA LYS A 97 -23.51 -6.99 -6.55
C LYS A 97 -24.67 -6.06 -6.91
N GLN A 98 -25.55 -6.50 -7.81
CA GLN A 98 -26.73 -5.73 -8.22
C GLN A 98 -27.63 -5.43 -7.02
N PHE A 99 -27.93 -6.43 -6.20
CA PHE A 99 -28.78 -6.25 -5.03
C PHE A 99 -28.11 -5.44 -3.92
N ILE A 100 -26.79 -5.56 -3.70
CA ILE A 100 -26.05 -4.70 -2.75
C ILE A 100 -26.22 -3.22 -3.13
N LYS A 101 -26.09 -2.92 -4.43
CA LYS A 101 -26.28 -1.56 -4.94
C LYS A 101 -27.75 -1.12 -4.83
N GLN A 102 -28.68 -1.94 -5.29
CA GLN A 102 -30.11 -1.64 -5.31
C GLN A 102 -30.67 -1.38 -3.90
N TYR A 103 -30.28 -2.19 -2.92
CA TYR A 103 -30.73 -2.06 -1.54
C TYR A 103 -29.84 -1.16 -0.67
N ASN A 104 -28.80 -0.55 -1.25
CA ASN A 104 -27.82 0.32 -0.57
C ASN A 104 -27.31 -0.31 0.75
N THR A 105 -26.87 -1.57 0.67
CA THR A 105 -26.50 -2.34 1.87
C THR A 105 -25.04 -2.21 2.26
N LEU A 106 -24.26 -1.42 1.51
CA LEU A 106 -22.85 -1.16 1.83
C LEU A 106 -22.75 -0.29 3.09
N CYS A 107 -21.80 -0.59 3.96
CA CYS A 107 -21.49 0.24 5.13
C CYS A 107 -21.13 1.66 4.66
N PRO A 108 -21.68 2.74 5.25
CA PRO A 108 -22.38 2.78 6.55
C PRO A 108 -23.90 2.49 6.52
N ASN A 109 -24.51 2.45 5.34
CA ASN A 109 -25.97 2.36 5.18
C ASN A 109 -26.51 0.94 5.46
N GLY A 110 -25.70 -0.09 5.22
CA GLY A 110 -26.00 -1.46 5.61
C GLY A 110 -24.82 -2.20 6.21
N TYR A 111 -24.87 -3.54 6.14
CA TYR A 111 -23.89 -4.43 6.76
C TYR A 111 -22.89 -5.07 5.78
N ASN A 112 -23.06 -4.90 4.46
CA ASN A 112 -22.06 -5.34 3.49
C ASN A 112 -20.80 -4.49 3.63
N LEU A 113 -19.63 -5.13 3.68
CA LEU A 113 -18.33 -4.44 3.80
C LEU A 113 -17.62 -4.28 2.45
N THR A 114 -18.08 -5.01 1.44
CA THR A 114 -17.60 -4.94 0.07
C THR A 114 -18.79 -4.85 -0.89
N GLU A 115 -18.54 -4.38 -2.10
CA GLU A 115 -19.53 -4.31 -3.18
C GLU A 115 -20.02 -5.68 -3.69
N GLY A 116 -19.50 -6.80 -3.14
CA GLY A 116 -19.84 -8.17 -3.55
C GLY A 116 -18.81 -8.80 -4.49
N GLY A 117 -18.87 -10.14 -4.61
CA GLY A 117 -17.95 -10.95 -5.41
C GLY A 117 -16.52 -11.08 -4.85
N SER A 118 -15.73 -11.98 -5.45
CA SER A 118 -14.40 -12.37 -4.93
C SER A 118 -13.36 -11.23 -4.81
N ASN A 119 -13.52 -10.16 -5.61
CA ASN A 119 -12.63 -8.99 -5.65
C ASN A 119 -13.36 -7.65 -5.44
N GLY A 120 -14.54 -7.66 -4.80
CA GLY A 120 -15.35 -6.45 -4.61
C GLY A 120 -14.60 -5.35 -3.86
N ARG A 121 -14.77 -4.08 -4.28
CA ARG A 121 -14.17 -2.95 -3.56
C ARG A 121 -14.74 -2.87 -2.14
N ARG A 122 -13.89 -2.47 -1.20
CA ARG A 122 -14.30 -2.24 0.20
C ARG A 122 -15.08 -0.93 0.30
N CYS A 123 -15.95 -0.83 1.29
CA CYS A 123 -16.61 0.44 1.59
C CYS A 123 -15.60 1.51 2.01
N GLU A 124 -15.95 2.78 1.77
CA GLU A 124 -15.09 3.93 2.03
C GLU A 124 -14.64 4.00 3.50
N ASP A 125 -15.55 3.74 4.45
CA ASP A 125 -15.24 3.70 5.89
C ASP A 125 -14.18 2.63 6.22
N THR A 126 -14.24 1.46 5.59
CA THR A 126 -13.22 0.42 5.79
C THR A 126 -11.88 0.84 5.18
N CYS A 127 -11.90 1.46 4.00
CA CYS A 127 -10.69 2.00 3.37
C CYS A 127 -10.03 3.08 4.24
N LYS A 128 -10.82 4.01 4.79
CA LYS A 128 -10.35 5.05 5.71
C LYS A 128 -9.69 4.45 6.95
N LYS A 129 -10.35 3.50 7.62
CA LYS A 129 -9.79 2.83 8.82
C LYS A 129 -8.48 2.11 8.54
N ILE A 130 -8.36 1.45 7.38
CA ILE A 130 -7.10 0.81 6.97
C ILE A 130 -6.03 1.87 6.74
N SER A 131 -6.36 2.94 6.01
CA SER A 131 -5.44 4.04 5.73
C SER A 131 -4.95 4.71 7.02
N GLU A 132 -5.84 4.97 7.97
CA GLU A 132 -5.52 5.54 9.28
C GLU A 132 -4.64 4.61 10.10
N GLY A 133 -4.96 3.31 10.16
CA GLY A 133 -4.15 2.33 10.88
C GLY A 133 -2.75 2.11 10.30
N LEU A 134 -2.57 2.36 9.00
CA LEU A 134 -1.27 2.31 8.34
C LEU A 134 -0.52 3.64 8.40
N LYS A 135 -1.19 4.75 8.76
CA LYS A 135 -0.57 6.07 8.82
C LYS A 135 0.50 6.07 9.91
N GLY A 136 1.73 6.42 9.53
CA GLY A 136 2.87 6.43 10.44
C GLY A 136 3.49 5.06 10.73
N HIS A 137 2.96 3.97 10.16
CA HIS A 137 3.56 2.65 10.30
C HIS A 137 4.95 2.61 9.66
N LYS A 138 5.99 2.39 10.48
CA LYS A 138 7.37 2.27 10.02
C LYS A 138 7.73 0.78 9.89
N ILE A 139 8.12 0.39 8.68
CA ILE A 139 8.69 -0.92 8.43
C ILE A 139 10.07 -1.00 9.10
N SER A 140 10.31 -2.11 9.81
CA SER A 140 11.59 -2.38 10.49
C SER A 140 12.76 -2.44 9.50
N ASP A 141 13.97 -2.14 9.97
CA ASP A 141 15.15 -2.12 9.10
C ASP A 141 15.46 -3.50 8.52
N LYS A 142 15.22 -4.57 9.27
CA LYS A 142 15.35 -5.96 8.78
C LYS A 142 14.41 -6.23 7.60
N THR A 143 13.15 -5.83 7.72
CA THR A 143 12.17 -6.03 6.64
C THR A 143 12.46 -5.12 5.45
N ARG A 144 12.84 -3.87 5.71
CA ARG A 144 13.26 -2.91 4.68
C ARG A 144 14.45 -3.43 3.87
N LYS A 145 15.45 -3.98 4.55
CA LYS A 145 16.63 -4.59 3.90
C LYS A 145 16.22 -5.76 3.02
N LYS A 146 15.38 -6.67 3.50
CA LYS A 146 14.86 -7.80 2.70
C LYS A 146 14.12 -7.35 1.44
N ILE A 147 13.26 -6.33 1.56
CA ILE A 147 12.53 -5.76 0.41
C ILE A 147 13.51 -5.14 -0.58
N SER A 148 14.53 -4.42 -0.09
CA SER A 148 15.57 -3.84 -0.94
C SER A 148 16.34 -4.92 -1.70
N GLU A 149 16.82 -5.96 -1.01
CA GLU A 149 17.59 -7.07 -1.60
C GLU A 149 16.80 -7.87 -2.62
N SER A 150 15.48 -8.00 -2.45
CA SER A 150 14.62 -8.71 -3.41
C SER A 150 14.33 -7.89 -4.67
N LEU A 151 14.46 -6.56 -4.62
CA LEU A 151 14.17 -5.65 -5.71
C LEU A 151 15.44 -5.09 -6.39
N GLN A 152 16.62 -5.59 -6.04
CA GLN A 152 17.89 -5.15 -6.61
C GLN A 152 18.25 -5.88 -7.91
N GLY A 153 18.75 -5.10 -8.87
CA GLY A 153 19.33 -5.62 -10.11
C GLY A 153 18.35 -6.48 -10.89
N SER A 154 18.85 -7.61 -11.40
CA SER A 154 18.10 -8.59 -12.19
C SER A 154 16.92 -9.24 -11.49
N LYS A 155 16.84 -9.16 -10.16
CA LYS A 155 15.70 -9.67 -9.39
C LYS A 155 14.45 -8.80 -9.54
N HIS A 156 14.62 -7.53 -9.93
CA HIS A 156 13.49 -6.62 -10.11
C HIS A 156 12.60 -7.11 -11.27
N PRO A 157 11.27 -7.23 -11.12
CA PRO A 157 10.38 -7.73 -12.18
C PRO A 157 10.42 -6.95 -13.50
N ASN A 158 10.85 -5.68 -13.42
CA ASN A 158 11.03 -4.79 -14.57
C ASN A 158 12.49 -4.59 -14.99
N TRP A 159 13.43 -5.40 -14.48
CA TRP A 159 14.82 -5.33 -14.93
C TRP A 159 14.92 -5.61 -16.43
N GLY A 160 15.65 -4.76 -17.16
CA GLY A 160 15.82 -4.86 -18.61
C GLY A 160 14.57 -4.52 -19.45
N LYS A 161 13.42 -4.27 -18.83
CA LYS A 161 12.19 -3.94 -19.56
C LYS A 161 12.12 -2.43 -19.81
N LYS A 162 11.89 -2.04 -21.07
CA LYS A 162 11.62 -0.65 -21.46
C LYS A 162 10.12 -0.39 -21.50
N HIS A 163 9.70 0.80 -21.09
CA HIS A 163 8.32 1.24 -21.29
C HIS A 163 8.05 1.49 -22.78
N LYS A 164 6.81 1.22 -23.21
CA LYS A 164 6.34 1.56 -24.57
C LYS A 164 6.43 3.09 -24.80
N PRO A 165 6.71 3.55 -26.03
CA PRO A 165 6.81 4.98 -26.35
C PRO A 165 5.58 5.79 -25.92
N GLU A 166 4.37 5.24 -26.13
CA GLU A 166 3.12 5.87 -25.71
C GLU A 166 3.05 6.10 -24.19
N THR A 167 3.50 5.12 -23.40
CA THR A 167 3.57 5.24 -21.93
C THR A 167 4.58 6.29 -21.52
N LEU A 168 5.74 6.36 -22.19
CA LEU A 168 6.75 7.40 -21.94
C LEU A 168 6.18 8.80 -22.24
N LYS A 169 5.47 8.96 -23.36
CA LYS A 169 4.81 10.21 -23.73
C LYS A 169 3.79 10.63 -22.67
N ARG A 170 2.91 9.70 -22.25
CA ARG A 170 1.91 9.97 -21.20
C ARG A 170 2.54 10.36 -19.86
N MET A 171 3.65 9.72 -19.47
CA MET A 171 4.39 10.10 -18.26
C MET A 171 5.02 11.49 -18.40
N SER A 172 5.60 11.81 -19.56
CA SER A 172 6.18 13.12 -19.85
C SER A 172 5.15 14.24 -19.79
N GLU A 173 3.98 14.05 -20.41
CA GLU A 173 2.88 15.02 -20.40
C GLU A 173 2.36 15.32 -18.99
N LYS A 174 2.36 14.33 -18.09
CA LYS A 174 1.98 14.53 -16.68
C LYS A 174 3.03 15.31 -15.87
N GLN A 175 4.26 15.41 -16.36
CA GLN A 175 5.36 16.11 -15.69
C GLN A 175 5.70 17.47 -16.31
N LYS A 176 4.90 17.95 -17.26
CA LYS A 176 5.12 19.24 -17.93
C LYS A 176 4.10 20.28 -17.54
N GLY A 177 4.51 21.55 -17.63
CA GLY A 177 3.66 22.71 -17.38
C GLY A 177 2.97 22.62 -16.01
N GLU A 178 1.73 23.08 -15.96
CA GLU A 178 0.88 23.14 -14.76
C GLU A 178 0.66 21.79 -14.06
N LYS A 179 0.81 20.67 -14.79
CA LYS A 179 0.66 19.33 -14.19
C LYS A 179 1.85 18.94 -13.33
N HIS A 180 3.00 19.59 -13.51
CA HIS A 180 4.18 19.30 -12.72
C HIS A 180 3.98 19.77 -11.27
N PRO A 181 4.27 18.94 -10.24
CA PRO A 181 4.06 19.30 -8.82
C PRO A 181 4.80 20.56 -8.35
N MET A 182 5.85 20.94 -9.08
CA MET A 182 6.67 22.14 -8.83
C MET A 182 6.39 23.28 -9.82
N TYR A 183 5.35 23.20 -10.65
CA TYR A 183 4.99 24.32 -11.51
C TYR A 183 4.64 25.57 -10.69
N GLY A 184 5.17 26.72 -11.09
CA GLY A 184 5.02 27.98 -10.38
C GLY A 184 5.72 28.05 -9.01
N LYS A 185 6.42 26.98 -8.58
CA LYS A 185 7.14 26.94 -7.29
C LYS A 185 8.63 27.19 -7.51
N THR A 186 9.18 28.13 -6.76
CA THR A 186 10.61 28.44 -6.75
C THR A 186 11.26 27.87 -5.50
N HIS A 187 12.38 27.15 -5.66
CA HIS A 187 13.19 26.73 -4.52
C HIS A 187 13.86 27.95 -3.86
N THR A 188 13.97 27.90 -2.53
CA THR A 188 14.78 28.87 -1.78
C THR A 188 16.24 28.83 -2.24
N MET A 189 16.97 29.94 -2.11
CA MET A 189 18.38 29.99 -2.49
C MET A 189 19.21 28.92 -1.77
N GLU A 190 18.92 28.67 -0.49
CA GLU A 190 19.58 27.62 0.28
C GLU A 190 19.31 26.22 -0.30
N SER A 191 18.05 25.93 -0.66
CA SER A 191 17.67 24.65 -1.27
C SER A 191 18.31 24.47 -2.65
N ARG A 192 18.32 25.53 -3.48
CA ARG A 192 19.03 25.53 -4.78
C ARG A 192 20.52 25.23 -4.61
N LYS A 193 21.16 25.84 -3.60
CA LYS A 193 22.58 25.58 -3.29
C LYS A 193 22.82 24.14 -2.85
N LYS A 194 21.95 23.56 -2.02
CA LYS A 194 22.04 22.14 -1.61
C LYS A 194 21.90 21.19 -2.79
N ILE A 195 20.90 21.38 -3.66
CA ILE A 195 20.69 20.59 -4.88
C ILE A 195 21.89 20.74 -5.84
N SER A 196 22.39 21.97 -6.00
CA SER A 196 23.54 22.21 -6.85
C SER A 196 24.82 21.54 -6.31
N ASN A 197 24.98 21.46 -4.99
CA ASN A 197 26.17 20.86 -4.38
C ASN A 197 26.10 19.33 -4.33
N SER A 198 24.91 18.73 -4.23
CA SER A 198 24.79 17.27 -4.14
C SER A 198 25.21 16.54 -5.41
N GLY A 199 25.14 17.19 -6.57
CA GLY A 199 25.60 16.63 -7.85
C GLY A 199 27.06 16.92 -8.18
N ARG A 200 27.77 17.73 -7.38
CA ARG A 200 29.15 18.17 -7.70
C ARG A 200 30.17 17.14 -7.23
N LYS A 201 31.20 16.94 -8.06
CA LYS A 201 32.40 16.15 -7.71
C LYS A 201 33.49 17.00 -7.08
N TYR A 202 33.57 18.29 -7.44
CA TYR A 202 34.62 19.23 -7.02
C TYR A 202 34.02 20.51 -6.43
N ASN A 203 34.78 21.14 -5.52
CA ASN A 203 34.52 22.43 -4.92
C ASN A 203 34.85 23.56 -5.91
N ILE A 204 33.98 24.56 -6.02
CA ILE A 204 34.12 25.68 -6.98
C ILE A 204 35.35 26.54 -6.70
N ASN A 205 35.66 26.81 -5.44
CA ASN A 205 36.66 27.82 -5.09
C ASN A 205 38.09 27.29 -5.21
N ASP A 206 38.30 26.00 -4.94
CA ASP A 206 39.64 25.43 -4.77
C ASP A 206 39.96 24.33 -5.80
N ASN A 207 39.00 23.98 -6.67
CA ASN A 207 39.08 22.84 -7.59
C ASN A 207 39.44 21.50 -6.92
N LEU A 208 39.18 21.38 -5.61
CA LEU A 208 39.42 20.16 -4.82
C LEU A 208 38.18 19.27 -4.83
N PRO A 209 38.30 17.94 -4.74
CA PRO A 209 37.14 17.06 -4.57
C PRO A 209 36.25 17.50 -3.40
N MET A 210 34.93 17.33 -3.50
CA MET A 210 33.96 17.75 -2.47
C MET A 210 34.28 17.23 -1.04
N TYR A 211 34.90 16.06 -0.94
CA TYR A 211 35.32 15.47 0.34
C TYR A 211 36.54 16.16 0.95
N LEU A 212 37.24 17.01 0.21
CA LEU A 212 38.51 17.63 0.58
C LEU A 212 38.40 19.15 0.50
N VAL A 213 38.68 19.82 1.62
CA VAL A 213 38.63 21.29 1.71
C VAL A 213 39.91 21.83 2.30
N ARG A 214 40.32 23.03 1.87
CA ARG A 214 41.41 23.77 2.51
C ARG A 214 41.01 24.12 3.94
N TYR A 215 41.93 23.98 4.88
CA TYR A 215 41.69 24.19 6.30
C TYR A 215 42.78 25.12 6.87
N ASN A 216 42.34 26.27 7.39
CA ASN A 216 43.22 27.24 8.04
C ASN A 216 42.74 27.45 9.48
N SER A 217 43.65 27.32 10.43
CA SER A 217 43.47 27.64 11.84
C SER A 217 44.38 28.82 12.23
N LYS A 218 44.20 29.38 13.43
CA LYS A 218 45.05 30.49 13.93
C LYS A 218 46.54 30.14 13.99
N LYS A 219 46.90 28.85 14.09
CA LYS A 219 48.28 28.39 14.29
C LYS A 219 48.83 27.59 13.10
N ASP A 220 47.96 26.94 12.31
CA ASP A 220 48.35 26.00 11.27
C ASP A 220 47.43 26.05 10.03
N SER A 221 47.98 25.78 8.85
CA SER A 221 47.25 25.61 7.58
C SER A 221 47.46 24.21 6.99
N GLY A 222 46.47 23.73 6.24
CA GLY A 222 46.48 22.41 5.64
C GLY A 222 45.16 22.02 4.98
N TYR A 223 44.77 20.75 5.09
CA TYR A 223 43.56 20.22 4.45
C TYR A 223 42.70 19.41 5.42
N ARG A 224 41.40 19.32 5.12
CA ARG A 224 40.43 18.50 5.86
C ARG A 224 39.67 17.57 4.93
N VAL A 225 39.63 16.29 5.30
CA VAL A 225 38.92 15.23 4.58
C VAL A 225 37.65 14.85 5.34
N SER A 226 36.50 14.88 4.66
CA SER A 226 35.23 14.33 5.13
C SER A 226 35.04 12.90 4.61
N TYR A 227 34.69 11.95 5.48
CA TYR A 227 34.49 10.55 5.12
C TYR A 227 33.35 9.93 5.94
N TYR A 228 32.89 8.72 5.58
CA TYR A 228 31.76 8.05 6.22
C TYR A 228 32.18 6.69 6.77
N VAL A 229 31.85 6.43 8.03
CA VAL A 229 31.99 5.10 8.66
C VAL A 229 30.64 4.73 9.25
N ASN A 230 30.07 3.59 8.84
CA ASN A 230 28.73 3.15 9.26
C ASN A 230 27.65 4.23 9.04
N ASN A 231 27.64 4.88 7.87
CA ASN A 231 26.76 6.01 7.50
C ASN A 231 26.87 7.26 8.40
N LYS A 232 27.86 7.34 9.30
CA LYS A 232 28.13 8.55 10.10
C LYS A 232 29.29 9.33 9.47
N LYS A 233 29.08 10.62 9.22
CA LYS A 233 30.11 11.53 8.72
C LYS A 233 31.20 11.72 9.78
N LYS A 234 32.46 11.62 9.38
CA LYS A 234 33.65 11.92 10.16
C LYS A 234 34.57 12.86 9.38
N GLU A 235 35.46 13.53 10.09
CA GLU A 235 36.40 14.49 9.50
C GLU A 235 37.82 14.23 10.04
N LYS A 236 38.84 14.44 9.20
CA LYS A 236 40.26 14.38 9.59
C LYS A 236 41.03 15.54 8.98
N THR A 237 41.88 16.19 9.76
CA THR A 237 42.71 17.32 9.36
C THR A 237 44.17 16.92 9.16
N PHE A 238 44.86 17.61 8.25
CA PHE A 238 46.25 17.39 7.88
C PHE A 238 46.99 18.73 7.94
N THR A 239 47.48 19.09 9.14
CA THR A 239 48.00 20.44 9.44
C THR A 239 49.43 20.43 10.03
N HIS A 240 50.13 19.31 9.97
CA HIS A 240 51.44 19.16 10.62
C HIS A 240 52.48 20.20 10.15
N LYS A 241 53.09 20.95 11.08
CA LYS A 241 53.97 22.10 10.77
C LYS A 241 55.20 21.75 9.96
N ALA A 242 55.76 20.56 10.18
CA ALA A 242 56.96 20.09 9.47
C ALA A 242 56.72 19.74 7.99
N LEU A 243 55.48 19.80 7.50
CA LEU A 243 55.13 19.44 6.12
C LEU A 243 54.76 20.67 5.31
N THR A 244 55.18 20.68 4.06
CA THR A 244 54.73 21.63 3.04
C THR A 244 53.24 21.45 2.76
N LEU A 245 52.63 22.45 2.11
CA LEU A 245 51.22 22.37 1.75
C LEU A 245 50.94 21.24 0.75
N GLN A 246 51.86 21.00 -0.19
CA GLN A 246 51.76 19.92 -1.17
C GLN A 246 51.80 18.54 -0.50
N GLU A 247 52.72 18.31 0.44
CA GLU A 247 52.80 17.05 1.19
C GLU A 247 51.55 16.82 2.05
N LYS A 248 50.96 17.89 2.61
CA LYS A 248 49.69 17.82 3.34
C LYS A 248 48.54 17.42 2.42
N LEU A 249 48.52 17.92 1.18
CA LEU A 249 47.53 17.55 0.16
C LEU A 249 47.64 16.08 -0.22
N GLU A 250 48.85 15.60 -0.49
CA GLU A 250 49.12 14.21 -0.84
C GLU A 250 48.69 13.25 0.27
N LYS A 251 49.06 13.53 1.52
CA LYS A 251 48.62 12.73 2.68
C LYS A 251 47.10 12.72 2.86
N ALA A 252 46.43 13.83 2.58
CA ALA A 252 44.97 13.91 2.64
C ALA A 252 44.30 13.06 1.55
N LEU A 253 44.82 13.09 0.32
CA LEU A 253 44.36 12.25 -0.79
C LEU A 253 44.61 10.76 -0.52
N GLU A 254 45.81 10.41 -0.03
CA GLU A 254 46.19 9.05 0.31
C GLU A 254 45.30 8.48 1.42
N PHE A 255 45.00 9.27 2.45
CA PHE A 255 44.08 8.87 3.51
C PHE A 255 42.67 8.57 2.99
N HIS A 256 42.13 9.43 2.12
CA HIS A 256 40.83 9.18 1.52
C HIS A 256 40.85 7.92 0.65
N ARG A 257 41.90 7.72 -0.15
CA ARG A 257 42.07 6.48 -0.92
C ARG A 257 42.06 5.27 0.01
N LYS A 258 42.86 5.26 1.10
CA LYS A 258 42.91 4.12 2.05
C LYS A 258 41.57 3.78 2.69
N ILE A 259 40.68 4.74 2.93
CA ILE A 259 39.35 4.47 3.52
C ILE A 259 38.42 3.75 2.54
N TYR A 260 38.51 4.07 1.25
CA TYR A 260 37.59 3.59 0.22
C TYR A 260 38.25 2.68 -0.82
N SER A 261 39.52 2.30 -0.59
CA SER A 261 40.18 1.22 -1.32
C SER A 261 39.61 -0.07 -0.76
N VAL A 262 38.71 -0.67 -1.52
CA VAL A 262 38.29 -2.07 -1.35
C VAL A 262 39.33 -2.93 -2.04
#